data_AF-A0A3A8SCW8-F1
#
_entry.id   AF-A0A3A8SCW8-F1
#
_cell.length_a   1.000
_cell.length_b   1.000
_cell.length_c   1.000
_cell.angle_alpha   90.00
_cell.angle_beta   90.00
_cell.angle_gamma   90.00
#
_symmetry.space_group_name_H-M   'P 1'
#
loop_
_entity.id
_entity.type
_entity.pdbx_description
1 polymer ?
#
loop_
_entity_poly.entity_id
_entity_poly.type
_entity_poly.pdbx_seq_one_letter_code
_entity_poly.pdbx_strand_id
1 'polypeptide(L)'
;MRGQPPRALPPREGGRLQGGRLIVYFPDDNLCDGAAELATRGYFDVENLPPWDTWVGMFREDPESSTQTGDYLIAWVPPVFLDAVAQGLFVNPEQCIQWLEDSTTMMAKRLKDLTAP
;
A
#
# COMPACT_ATOMS: atom_id res chain seq x y z
N MET A 1 5.26 -41.56 2.99
CA MET A 1 6.25 -40.67 3.64
C MET A 1 5.59 -39.32 3.83
N ARG A 2 5.21 -38.93 5.06
CA ARG A 2 4.64 -37.60 5.32
C ARG A 2 5.81 -36.66 5.61
N GLY A 3 6.02 -35.66 4.75
CA GLY A 3 7.03 -34.63 4.94
C GLY A 3 6.72 -33.83 6.20
N GLN A 4 7.72 -33.67 7.05
CA GLN A 4 7.63 -32.82 8.23
C GLN A 4 7.39 -31.38 7.77
N PRO A 5 6.41 -30.64 8.34
CA PRO A 5 6.21 -29.25 8.00
C PRO A 5 7.50 -28.45 8.30
N PRO A 6 7.86 -27.46 7.46
CA PRO A 6 9.06 -26.67 7.66
C PRO A 6 9.04 -26.03 9.06
N ARG A 7 10.17 -26.13 9.76
CA ARG A 7 10.36 -25.57 11.09
C ARG A 7 10.01 -24.08 11.05
N ALA A 8 9.08 -23.66 11.90
CA ALA A 8 8.74 -22.25 12.05
C ALA A 8 10.02 -21.45 12.32
N LEU A 9 10.32 -20.49 11.45
CA LEU A 9 11.44 -19.59 11.64
C LEU A 9 11.20 -18.80 12.93
N PRO A 10 12.25 -18.53 13.73
CA PRO A 10 12.10 -17.65 14.88
C PRO A 10 11.51 -16.31 14.42
N PRO A 11 10.68 -15.64 15.26
CA PRO A 11 10.21 -14.31 14.96
C PRO A 11 11.41 -13.43 14.63
N ARG A 12 11.44 -12.83 13.44
CA ARG A 12 12.49 -11.88 13.09
C ARG A 12 12.36 -10.70 14.05
N GLU A 13 13.43 -10.31 14.73
CA GLU A 13 13.49 -9.16 15.65
C GLU A 13 13.40 -7.80 14.94
N GLY A 14 12.63 -7.75 13.86
CA GLY A 14 12.24 -6.54 13.16
C GLY A 14 10.96 -5.99 13.76
N GLY A 15 10.88 -4.67 13.94
CA GLY A 15 9.60 -4.02 14.19
C GLY A 15 8.54 -4.40 13.15
N ARG A 16 7.27 -4.06 13.41
CA ARG A 16 6.17 -4.24 12.44
C ARG A 16 6.66 -3.76 11.06
N LEU A 17 6.57 -4.63 10.04
CA LEU A 17 6.99 -4.36 8.65
C LEU A 17 8.44 -3.88 8.45
N GLN A 18 9.37 -4.25 9.34
CA GLN A 18 10.78 -3.82 9.27
C GLN A 18 10.96 -2.29 9.21
N GLY A 19 10.08 -1.56 9.89
CA GLY A 19 10.09 -0.10 9.92
C GLY A 19 9.49 0.58 8.68
N GLY A 20 9.02 -0.18 7.70
CA GLY A 20 8.29 0.36 6.55
C GLY A 20 6.81 0.60 6.84
N ARG A 21 6.07 1.09 5.84
CA ARG A 21 4.62 1.34 5.91
C ARG A 21 3.91 0.72 4.70
N LEU A 22 2.59 0.66 4.74
CA LEU A 22 1.79 0.21 3.61
C LEU A 22 1.09 1.41 2.97
N ILE A 23 1.03 1.42 1.66
CA ILE A 23 0.17 2.31 0.89
C ILE A 23 -0.94 1.51 0.23
N VAL A 24 -2.01 2.20 -0.13
CA VAL A 24 -3.05 1.75 -1.03
C VAL A 24 -3.05 2.62 -2.27
N TYR A 25 -3.25 2.00 -3.43
CA TYR A 25 -3.41 2.65 -4.73
C TYR A 25 -4.74 2.22 -5.37
N PHE A 26 -5.54 3.18 -5.84
CA PHE A 26 -6.84 3.01 -6.47
C PHE A 26 -6.72 3.30 -7.99
N PRO A 27 -6.61 2.27 -8.85
CA PRO A 27 -6.34 2.47 -10.28
C PRO A 27 -7.44 3.23 -11.02
N ASP A 28 -8.68 3.04 -10.61
CA ASP A 28 -9.85 3.63 -11.28
C ASP A 28 -10.03 5.13 -10.95
N ASP A 29 -9.35 5.63 -9.91
CA ASP A 29 -9.38 7.03 -9.48
C ASP A 29 -8.16 7.84 -9.99
N ASN A 30 -7.31 7.21 -10.82
CA ASN A 30 -6.03 7.77 -11.24
C ASN A 30 -6.15 8.81 -12.38
N LEU A 31 -5.45 9.94 -12.25
CA LEU A 31 -5.39 10.99 -13.28
C LEU A 31 -4.14 10.90 -14.17
N CYS A 32 -3.09 10.20 -13.72
CA CYS A 32 -1.83 9.99 -14.44
C CYS A 32 -1.13 11.30 -14.83
N ASP A 33 -1.06 12.26 -13.90
CA ASP A 33 -0.53 13.62 -14.15
C ASP A 33 1.01 13.74 -14.02
N GLY A 34 1.68 12.69 -13.54
CA GLY A 34 3.12 12.63 -13.31
C GLY A 34 3.62 13.45 -12.11
N ALA A 35 2.74 14.07 -11.31
CA ALA A 35 3.15 14.90 -10.19
C ALA A 35 3.85 14.08 -9.09
N ALA A 36 3.31 12.90 -8.78
CA ALA A 36 3.90 12.00 -7.79
C ALA A 36 5.24 11.41 -8.27
N GLU A 37 5.39 11.09 -9.55
CA GLU A 37 6.68 10.65 -10.13
C GLU A 37 7.77 11.69 -9.88
N LEU A 38 7.50 12.95 -10.23
CA LEU A 38 8.44 14.05 -10.07
C LEU A 38 8.79 14.29 -8.60
N ALA A 39 7.77 14.30 -7.72
CA ALA A 39 7.94 14.51 -6.29
C ALA A 39 8.76 13.40 -5.62
N THR A 40 8.62 12.16 -6.10
CA THR A 40 9.28 11.00 -5.52
C THR A 40 10.57 10.58 -6.22
N ARG A 41 10.96 11.29 -7.28
CA ARG A 41 12.13 10.97 -8.12
C ARG A 41 12.05 9.56 -8.71
N GLY A 42 10.85 9.17 -9.14
CA GLY A 42 10.60 7.88 -9.79
C GLY A 42 10.37 6.70 -8.85
N TYR A 43 10.02 6.94 -7.58
CA TYR A 43 9.48 5.84 -6.76
C TYR A 43 8.10 5.44 -7.27
N PHE A 44 7.21 6.43 -7.43
CA PHE A 44 6.02 6.27 -8.26
C PHE A 44 6.39 6.53 -9.71
N ASP A 45 5.76 5.82 -10.64
CA ASP A 45 5.83 6.15 -12.06
C ASP A 45 4.77 7.21 -12.44
N VAL A 46 4.70 7.54 -13.74
CA VAL A 46 3.73 8.49 -14.29
C VAL A 46 2.26 8.10 -14.03
N GLU A 47 2.01 6.81 -13.79
CA GLU A 47 0.69 6.24 -13.50
C GLU A 47 0.47 6.10 -11.97
N ASN A 48 1.25 6.77 -11.13
CA ASN A 48 1.20 6.66 -9.67
C ASN A 48 1.47 5.24 -9.12
N LEU A 49 1.96 4.31 -9.95
CA LEU A 49 2.22 2.93 -9.52
C LEU A 49 3.48 2.86 -8.66
N PRO A 50 3.45 2.20 -7.49
CA PRO A 50 4.65 1.88 -6.75
C PRO A 50 5.45 0.76 -7.45
N PRO A 51 6.73 0.58 -7.10
CA PRO A 51 7.56 -0.48 -7.68
C PRO A 51 6.91 -1.86 -7.52
N TRP A 52 6.84 -2.63 -8.60
CA TRP A 52 6.12 -3.91 -8.62
C TRP A 52 6.66 -4.96 -7.65
N ASP A 53 7.93 -4.85 -7.27
CA ASP A 53 8.59 -5.71 -6.31
C ASP A 53 8.19 -5.42 -4.85
N THR A 54 7.47 -4.33 -4.60
CA THR A 54 6.92 -4.01 -3.28
C THR A 54 5.44 -4.33 -3.13
N TRP A 55 4.80 -4.84 -4.18
CA TRP A 55 3.38 -5.16 -4.17
C TRP A 55 3.08 -6.30 -3.19
N VAL A 56 2.11 -6.08 -2.30
CA VAL A 56 1.59 -7.09 -1.39
C VAL A 56 0.45 -7.85 -2.05
N GLY A 57 -0.40 -7.17 -2.80
CA GLY A 57 -1.48 -7.79 -3.57
C GLY A 57 -2.52 -6.80 -4.10
N MET A 58 -3.29 -7.27 -5.08
CA MET A 58 -4.49 -6.60 -5.57
C MET A 58 -5.70 -7.15 -4.80
N PHE A 59 -6.58 -6.26 -4.36
CA PHE A 59 -7.75 -6.57 -3.57
C PHE A 59 -8.99 -6.01 -4.25
N ARG A 60 -10.13 -6.65 -4.00
CA ARG A 60 -11.45 -6.21 -4.45
C ARG A 60 -12.40 -6.15 -3.27
N GLU A 61 -13.12 -5.06 -3.15
CA GLU A 61 -14.26 -4.89 -2.25
C GLU A 61 -15.55 -4.79 -3.06
N ASP A 62 -16.65 -5.28 -2.48
CA ASP A 62 -17.97 -4.98 -3.01
C ASP A 62 -18.26 -3.50 -2.72
N PRO A 63 -18.40 -2.65 -3.73
CA PRO A 63 -18.53 -1.22 -3.51
C PRO A 63 -19.85 -0.90 -2.79
N GLU A 64 -19.78 -0.13 -1.70
CA GLU A 64 -20.97 0.29 -0.94
C GLU A 64 -21.80 1.32 -1.71
N SER A 65 -21.20 2.01 -2.69
CA SER A 65 -21.88 2.91 -3.63
C SER A 65 -21.36 2.73 -5.05
N SER A 66 -22.17 3.09 -6.05
CA SER A 66 -21.77 3.06 -7.47
C SER A 66 -20.65 4.05 -7.84
N THR A 67 -20.22 4.90 -6.90
CA THR A 67 -19.15 5.89 -7.11
C THR A 67 -17.85 5.48 -6.42
N GLN A 68 -17.81 4.30 -5.79
CA GLN A 68 -16.67 3.79 -5.06
C GLN A 68 -15.99 2.72 -5.92
N THR A 69 -14.67 2.83 -6.07
CA THR A 69 -13.87 1.87 -6.83
C THR A 69 -13.65 0.63 -5.97
N GLY A 70 -13.90 -0.54 -6.55
CA GLY A 70 -13.82 -1.80 -5.81
C GLY A 70 -12.38 -2.33 -5.71
N ASP A 71 -11.54 -2.01 -6.70
CA ASP A 71 -10.20 -2.56 -6.84
C ASP A 71 -9.13 -1.62 -6.28
N TYR A 72 -8.21 -2.17 -5.50
CA TYR A 72 -7.05 -1.43 -5.03
C TYR A 72 -5.84 -2.33 -4.82
N LEU A 73 -4.67 -1.76 -5.04
CA LEU A 73 -3.36 -2.38 -4.83
C LEU A 73 -2.83 -1.96 -3.45
N ILE A 74 -2.37 -2.93 -2.66
CA ILE A 74 -1.55 -2.63 -1.48
C ILE A 74 -0.08 -2.87 -1.82
N ALA A 75 0.77 -1.92 -1.47
CA ALA A 75 2.21 -2.04 -1.61
C ALA A 75 2.93 -1.63 -0.32
N TRP A 76 4.10 -2.23 -0.09
CA TRP A 76 4.99 -1.87 1.01
C TRP A 76 5.93 -0.74 0.60
N VAL A 77 6.17 0.17 1.52
CA VAL A 77 7.12 1.27 1.37
C VAL A 77 8.32 0.99 2.26
N PRO A 78 9.50 0.69 1.68
CA PRO A 78 10.72 0.55 2.45
C PRO A 78 11.03 1.82 3.25
N PRO A 79 11.62 1.72 4.46
CA PRO A 79 11.88 2.88 5.33
C PRO A 79 12.62 4.02 4.63
N VAL A 80 13.56 3.69 3.73
CA VAL A 80 14.38 4.67 2.99
C VAL A 80 13.58 5.55 2.04
N PHE A 81 12.35 5.14 1.66
CA PHE A 81 11.49 5.88 0.75
C PHE A 81 10.32 6.59 1.45
N LEU A 82 10.18 6.49 2.77
CA LEU A 82 9.03 7.04 3.49
C LEU A 82 8.82 8.55 3.24
N ASP A 83 9.89 9.33 3.29
CA ASP A 83 9.82 10.79 3.09
C ASP A 83 9.45 11.14 1.63
N ALA A 84 10.05 10.44 0.67
CA ALA A 84 9.74 10.63 -0.75
C ALA A 84 8.27 10.28 -1.02
N VAL A 85 7.81 9.13 -0.54
CA VAL A 85 6.43 8.67 -0.71
C VAL A 85 5.45 9.62 -0.02
N ALA A 86 5.74 10.10 1.20
CA ALA A 86 4.90 11.10 1.86
C ALA A 86 4.73 12.37 1.01
N GLN A 87 5.81 12.83 0.37
CA GLN A 87 5.75 13.96 -0.55
C GLN A 87 4.91 13.64 -1.80
N GLY A 88 5.04 12.44 -2.36
CA GLY A 88 4.23 11.97 -3.49
C GLY A 88 2.73 11.97 -3.18
N LEU A 89 2.35 11.40 -2.04
CA LEU A 89 0.96 11.39 -1.56
C LEU A 89 0.44 12.82 -1.34
N PHE A 90 1.28 13.73 -0.81
CA PHE A 90 0.88 15.12 -0.56
C PHE A 90 0.57 15.89 -1.84
N VAL A 91 1.27 15.61 -2.95
CA VAL A 91 1.08 16.31 -4.22
C VAL A 91 0.07 15.63 -5.14
N ASN A 92 -0.54 14.52 -4.75
CA ASN A 92 -1.53 13.77 -5.55
C ASN A 92 -2.95 14.28 -5.24
N PRO A 93 -3.54 15.18 -6.06
CA PRO A 93 -4.82 15.81 -5.76
C PRO A 93 -6.02 14.88 -5.87
N GLU A 94 -5.96 13.84 -6.70
CA GLU A 94 -7.00 12.82 -6.86
C GLU A 94 -7.05 11.82 -5.69
N GLN A 95 -6.02 11.81 -4.84
CA GLN A 95 -5.92 10.94 -3.68
C GLN A 95 -6.05 9.44 -4.02
N CYS A 96 -5.64 9.07 -5.24
CA CYS A 96 -5.64 7.67 -5.69
C CYS A 96 -4.52 6.87 -5.00
N ILE A 97 -3.56 7.53 -4.35
CA ILE A 97 -2.54 6.92 -3.48
C ILE A 97 -2.69 7.44 -2.05
N GLN A 98 -2.73 6.54 -1.06
CA GLN A 98 -2.92 6.89 0.35
C GLN A 98 -2.09 5.97 1.25
N TRP A 99 -1.80 6.40 2.49
CA TRP A 99 -1.37 5.46 3.52
C TRP A 99 -2.51 4.50 3.82
N LEU A 100 -2.21 3.20 3.94
CA LEU A 100 -3.27 2.19 4.12
C LEU A 100 -4.07 2.48 5.39
N GLU A 101 -3.41 2.82 6.49
CA GLU A 101 -4.04 3.13 7.78
C GLU A 101 -4.99 4.33 7.76
N ASP A 102 -4.80 5.26 6.81
CA ASP A 102 -5.60 6.47 6.68
C ASP A 102 -6.78 6.28 5.69
N SER A 103 -6.77 5.18 4.93
CA SER A 103 -7.84 4.83 3.98
C SER A 103 -9.08 4.23 4.66
N THR A 104 -10.18 4.19 3.91
CA THR A 104 -11.47 3.61 4.34
C THR A 104 -11.63 2.13 3.96
N THR A 105 -10.63 1.53 3.32
CA THR A 105 -10.66 0.13 2.83
C THR A 105 -10.91 -0.88 3.95
N MET A 106 -11.54 -1.99 3.63
CA MET A 106 -11.69 -3.17 4.49
C MET A 106 -10.33 -3.64 5.03
N MET A 107 -9.26 -3.62 4.22
CA MET A 107 -7.93 -4.00 4.69
C MET A 107 -7.38 -3.05 5.75
N ALA A 108 -7.62 -1.74 5.63
CA ALA A 108 -7.28 -0.77 6.67
C ALA A 108 -8.03 -1.05 7.98
N LYS A 109 -9.34 -1.36 7.89
CA LYS A 109 -10.16 -1.75 9.05
C LYS A 109 -9.61 -3.02 9.72
N ARG A 110 -9.36 -4.08 8.94
CA ARG A 110 -8.81 -5.35 9.45
C ARG A 110 -7.43 -5.19 10.09
N LEU A 111 -6.56 -4.34 9.54
CA LEU A 111 -5.24 -4.11 10.13
C LEU A 111 -5.34 -3.46 11.51
N LYS A 112 -6.29 -2.52 11.69
CA LYS A 112 -6.58 -1.90 13.00
C LYS A 112 -7.09 -2.94 13.99
N ASP A 113 -7.99 -3.83 13.57
CA ASP A 113 -8.53 -4.90 14.42
C ASP A 113 -7.45 -5.91 14.85
N LEU A 114 -6.53 -6.27 13.96
CA LEU A 114 -5.41 -7.17 14.26
C LEU A 114 -4.35 -6.56 15.19
N THR A 115 -4.36 -5.24 15.34
CA THR A 115 -3.37 -4.49 16.14
C THR A 115 -3.96 -3.89 17.41
N ALA A 116 -5.28 -4.04 17.63
CA ALA A 116 -5.95 -3.75 18.89
C ALA A 116 -5.49 -4.73 19.99
N PRO A 117 -5.27 -4.25 21.24
CA PRO A 117 -4.81 -5.07 22.36
C PRO A 117 -5.85 -6.06 22.87
#